data_AF-A0A351GK79-F1
#
_entry.id   AF-A0A351GK79-F1
#
_cell.length_a   1.000
_cell.length_b   1.000
_cell.length_c   1.000
_cell.angle_alpha   90.00
_cell.angle_beta   90.00
_cell.angle_gamma   90.00
#
_symmetry.space_group_name_H-M   'P 1'
#
loop_
_entity.id
_entity.type
_entity.pdbx_description
1 polymer ?
#
loop_
_entity_poly.entity_id
_entity_poly.type
_entity_poly.pdbx_seq_one_letter_code
_entity_poly.pdbx_strand_id
1 'polypeptide(L)'
;MGESNYDREEVFSKKVRAGKRTYFFDVKKSSTSRGEDFYITITESKKRYEDGGYVKHKIFLYKEDFNKFSEAFTETVNYVKSDLMPEYDFDEFTNKDYDND
;
A
#
# COMPACT_ATOMS: atom_id res chain seq x y z
N MET A 1 -1.40 -22.00 -14.69
CA MET A 1 -2.10 -21.49 -15.89
C MET A 1 -3.22 -20.59 -15.41
N GLY A 2 -3.22 -19.34 -15.89
CA GLY A 2 -4.05 -18.23 -15.42
C GLY A 2 -3.32 -16.89 -15.33
N GLU A 3 -2.24 -16.67 -16.09
CA GLU A 3 -1.78 -15.31 -16.41
C GLU A 3 -2.77 -14.74 -17.43
N SER A 4 -3.79 -14.01 -17.00
CA SER A 4 -4.71 -13.37 -17.94
C SER A 4 -5.46 -12.22 -17.30
N ASN A 5 -5.05 -11.00 -17.66
CA ASN A 5 -5.78 -9.72 -17.64
C ASN A 5 -5.62 -8.75 -16.46
N TYR A 6 -5.11 -9.14 -15.28
CA TYR A 6 -4.94 -8.17 -14.18
C TYR A 6 -3.83 -7.13 -14.38
N ASP A 7 -2.76 -7.48 -15.12
CA ASP A 7 -1.65 -6.54 -15.39
C ASP A 7 -2.00 -5.45 -16.41
N ARG A 8 -3.00 -5.67 -17.28
CA ARG A 8 -3.34 -4.71 -18.34
C ARG A 8 -4.08 -3.47 -17.84
N GLU A 9 -4.58 -3.48 -16.61
CA GLU A 9 -5.32 -2.37 -16.01
C GLU A 9 -4.49 -1.60 -14.97
N GLU A 10 -3.30 -2.09 -14.60
CA GLU A 10 -2.41 -1.43 -13.64
C GLU A 10 -1.61 -0.32 -14.31
N VAL A 11 -1.73 0.89 -13.77
CA VAL A 11 -1.14 2.12 -14.33
C VAL A 11 0.12 2.52 -13.56
N PHE A 12 0.17 2.18 -12.28
CA PHE A 12 1.27 2.47 -11.38
C PHE A 12 1.26 1.44 -10.25
N SER A 13 2.45 1.04 -9.77
CA SER A 13 2.60 0.26 -8.56
C SER A 13 3.79 0.75 -7.75
N LYS A 14 3.61 0.83 -6.43
CA LYS A 14 4.69 1.05 -5.48
C LYS A 14 4.70 -0.05 -4.43
N LYS A 15 5.85 -0.71 -4.30
CA LYS A 15 6.10 -1.76 -3.32
C LYS A 15 6.87 -1.20 -2.13
N VAL A 16 6.47 -1.55 -0.92
CA VAL A 16 7.18 -1.24 0.33
C VAL A 16 7.41 -2.54 1.10
N ARG A 17 8.68 -2.93 1.27
CA ARG A 17 9.06 -4.08 2.11
C ARG A 17 9.12 -3.59 3.57
N ALA A 18 8.63 -4.41 4.50
CA ALA A 18 8.68 -4.10 5.93
C ALA A 18 8.81 -5.41 6.73
N GLY A 19 10.04 -5.93 6.81
CA GLY A 19 10.32 -7.22 7.42
C GLY A 19 9.52 -8.37 6.77
N LYS A 20 8.60 -8.98 7.53
CA LYS A 20 7.76 -10.11 7.05
C LYS A 20 6.51 -9.66 6.28
N ARG A 21 6.28 -8.35 6.15
CA ARG A 21 5.18 -7.77 5.39
C ARG A 21 5.70 -7.13 4.11
N THR A 22 4.86 -7.10 3.10
CA THR A 22 5.07 -6.30 1.90
C THR A 22 3.78 -5.58 1.59
N TYR A 23 3.84 -4.26 1.49
CA TYR A 23 2.72 -3.43 1.08
C TYR A 23 2.84 -3.14 -0.42
N PHE A 24 1.72 -3.20 -1.11
CA PHE A 24 1.59 -2.86 -2.53
C PHE A 24 0.55 -1.75 -2.64
N PHE A 25 0.93 -0.65 -3.29
CA PHE A 25 0.07 0.49 -3.59
C PHE A 25 -0.08 0.55 -5.10
N ASP A 26 -1.18 0.01 -5.62
CA ASP A 26 -1.40 -0.11 -7.06
C ASP A 26 -2.51 0.84 -7.51
N VAL A 27 -2.31 1.56 -8.61
CA VAL A 27 -3.33 2.36 -9.28
C VAL A 27 -3.84 1.55 -10.46
N LYS A 28 -5.16 1.36 -10.53
CA LYS A 28 -5.80 0.57 -11.59
C LYS A 28 -6.89 1.38 -12.29
N LYS A 29 -7.07 1.15 -13.59
CA LYS A 29 -8.19 1.70 -14.36
C LYS A 29 -9.44 0.88 -14.08
N SER A 30 -10.58 1.54 -13.88
CA SER A 30 -11.88 0.89 -13.84
C SER A 30 -12.33 0.55 -15.27
N SER A 31 -12.65 -0.71 -15.54
CA SER A 31 -13.16 -1.17 -16.83
C SER A 31 -14.68 -0.98 -17.03
N THR A 32 -15.38 -0.37 -16.05
CA THR A 32 -16.84 -0.14 -16.13
C THR A 32 -17.18 1.20 -16.80
N SER A 33 -17.28 1.18 -18.13
CA SER A 33 -18.12 2.04 -19.00
C SER A 33 -18.12 3.57 -18.81
N ARG A 34 -17.54 4.28 -19.81
CA ARG A 34 -17.69 5.70 -20.19
C ARG A 34 -16.82 6.76 -19.47
N GLY A 35 -15.60 6.42 -19.07
CA GLY A 35 -14.60 7.41 -18.67
C GLY A 35 -13.28 6.79 -18.25
N GLU A 36 -12.20 7.58 -18.23
CA GLU A 36 -10.93 7.19 -17.61
C GLU A 36 -11.04 7.34 -16.08
N ASP A 37 -11.61 6.32 -15.42
CA ASP A 37 -11.69 6.28 -13.96
C ASP A 37 -10.58 5.41 -13.37
N PHE A 38 -10.02 5.88 -12.25
CA PHE A 38 -8.93 5.22 -11.53
C PHE A 38 -9.33 4.91 -10.10
N TYR A 39 -8.83 3.80 -9.58
CA TYR A 39 -8.94 3.42 -8.17
C TYR A 39 -7.60 2.89 -7.66
N ILE A 40 -7.40 2.95 -6.35
CA ILE A 40 -6.19 2.45 -5.69
C ILE A 40 -6.52 1.13 -5.00
N THR A 41 -5.62 0.15 -5.12
CA THR A 41 -5.61 -1.00 -4.22
C THR A 41 -4.40 -0.94 -3.31
N ILE A 42 -4.64 -0.99 -2.00
CA ILE A 42 -3.59 -1.14 -0.99
C ILE A 42 -3.64 -2.58 -0.51
N THR A 43 -2.57 -3.34 -0.78
CA THR A 43 -2.48 -4.75 -0.37
C THR A 43 -1.35 -4.93 0.63
N GLU A 44 -1.65 -5.44 1.81
CA GLU A 44 -0.65 -6.00 2.70
C GLU A 44 -0.53 -7.51 2.43
N SER A 45 0.68 -7.98 2.15
CA SER A 45 1.03 -9.41 2.08
C SER A 45 1.93 -9.78 3.24
N LYS A 46 1.44 -10.60 4.18
CA LYS A 46 2.16 -11.07 5.36
C LYS A 46 2.55 -12.53 5.22
N LYS A 47 3.84 -12.83 5.40
CA LYS A 47 4.32 -14.22 5.44
C LYS A 47 3.83 -14.92 6.72
N ARG A 48 3.19 -16.08 6.58
CA ARG A 48 2.79 -16.98 7.67
C ARG A 48 4.00 -17.69 8.25
N TYR A 49 3.94 -18.00 9.54
CA TYR A 49 5.03 -18.65 10.26
C TYR A 49 5.06 -20.16 10.04
N GLU A 50 3.91 -20.79 9.84
CA GLU A 50 3.74 -22.24 9.93
C GLU A 50 4.04 -22.96 8.61
N ASP A 51 3.62 -22.41 7.48
CA ASP A 51 3.62 -23.07 6.17
C ASP A 51 4.40 -22.29 5.10
N GLY A 52 4.98 -21.14 5.46
CA GLY A 52 5.64 -20.23 4.51
C GLY A 52 4.68 -19.55 3.52
N GLY A 53 3.36 -19.75 3.67
CA GLY A 53 2.34 -19.13 2.84
C GLY A 53 2.19 -17.63 3.12
N TYR A 54 1.35 -16.95 2.33
CA TYR A 54 1.09 -15.52 2.48
C TYR A 54 -0.38 -15.24 2.75
N VAL A 55 -0.67 -14.38 3.71
CA VAL A 55 -2.01 -13.78 3.91
C VAL A 55 -2.01 -12.42 3.24
N LYS A 56 -3.02 -12.17 2.40
CA LYS A 56 -3.22 -10.86 1.77
C LYS A 56 -4.44 -10.16 2.36
N HIS A 57 -4.26 -8.94 2.82
CA HIS A 57 -5.34 -8.01 3.15
C HIS A 57 -5.36 -6.93 2.09
N LYS A 58 -6.52 -6.73 1.44
CA LYS A 58 -6.65 -5.79 0.32
C LYS A 58 -7.76 -4.78 0.61
N ILE A 59 -7.42 -3.51 0.43
CA ILE A 59 -8.34 -2.37 0.49
C ILE A 59 -8.50 -1.85 -0.94
N PHE A 60 -9.74 -1.54 -1.32
CA PHE A 60 -10.05 -0.79 -2.54
C PHE A 60 -10.45 0.62 -2.13
N LEU A 61 -9.84 1.61 -2.76
CA LEU A 61 -10.10 3.01 -2.52
C LEU A 61 -10.49 3.66 -3.85
N TYR A 62 -11.65 4.31 -3.87
CA TYR A 62 -12.18 4.98 -5.06
C TYR A 62 -11.96 6.50 -4.98
N LYS A 63 -12.00 7.17 -6.13
CA LYS A 63 -11.63 8.59 -6.29
C LYS A 63 -12.37 9.53 -5.33
N GLU A 64 -13.64 9.24 -5.03
CA GLU A 64 -14.50 10.00 -4.14
C GLU A 64 -14.00 10.04 -2.69
N ASP A 65 -13.17 9.06 -2.29
CA ASP A 65 -12.67 8.90 -0.93
C ASP A 65 -11.18 9.26 -0.79
N PHE A 66 -10.47 9.58 -1.89
CA PHE A 66 -9.02 9.82 -1.87
C PHE A 66 -8.59 10.87 -0.85
N ASN A 67 -9.24 12.04 -0.86
CA ASN A 67 -8.86 13.14 0.02
C ASN A 67 -9.15 12.77 1.49
N LYS A 68 -10.35 12.27 1.80
CA LYS A 68 -10.74 11.89 3.16
C LYS A 68 -9.82 10.82 3.74
N PHE A 69 -9.48 9.81 2.93
CA PHE A 69 -8.58 8.73 3.35
C PHE A 69 -7.15 9.25 3.56
N SER A 70 -6.63 10.04 2.60
CA SER A 70 -5.27 10.57 2.68
C SER A 70 -5.09 11.53 3.86
N GLU A 71 -6.07 12.40 4.12
CA GLU A 71 -6.08 13.30 5.26
C GLU A 71 -6.08 12.53 6.57
N ALA A 72 -7.03 11.60 6.75
CA ALA A 72 -7.13 10.81 7.98
C ALA A 72 -5.86 9.95 8.22
N PHE A 73 -5.30 9.37 7.17
CA PHE A 73 -4.05 8.61 7.27
C PHE A 73 -2.88 9.51 7.69
N THR A 74 -2.74 10.67 7.04
CA THR A 74 -1.65 11.62 7.34
C THR A 74 -1.76 12.19 8.74
N GLU A 75 -2.97 12.60 9.15
CA GLU A 75 -3.24 13.11 10.50
C GLU A 75 -2.90 12.06 11.56
N THR A 76 -3.32 10.81 11.36
CA THR A 76 -3.04 9.71 12.29
C THR A 76 -1.53 9.46 12.42
N VAL A 77 -0.80 9.45 11.30
CA VAL A 77 0.67 9.28 11.32
C VAL A 77 1.34 10.46 12.03
N ASN A 78 0.91 11.69 11.74
CA ASN A 78 1.48 12.90 12.35
C ASN A 78 1.22 12.96 13.85
N TYR A 79 0.04 12.55 14.31
CA TYR A 79 -0.29 12.46 15.72
C TYR A 79 0.65 11.50 16.46
N VAL A 80 0.94 10.33 15.87
CA VAL A 80 1.94 9.42 16.45
C VAL A 80 3.31 10.06 16.52
N LYS A 81 3.76 10.70 15.43
CA LYS A 81 5.10 11.29 15.34
C LYS A 81 5.30 12.51 16.23
N SER A 82 4.28 13.35 16.37
CA SER A 82 4.41 14.67 16.99
C SER A 82 3.95 14.66 18.45
N ASP A 83 2.88 13.93 18.75
CA ASP A 83 2.25 13.96 20.08
C ASP A 83 2.63 12.75 20.94
N LEU A 84 2.71 11.55 20.35
CA LEU A 84 2.97 10.33 21.11
C LEU A 84 4.45 9.97 21.19
N MET A 85 5.22 10.22 20.13
CA MET A 85 6.63 9.82 20.01
C MET A 85 7.52 10.95 19.42
N PRO A 86 7.51 12.17 19.99
CA PRO A 86 8.23 13.33 19.42
C PRO A 86 9.75 13.17 19.38
N GLU A 87 10.33 12.40 20.30
CA GLU A 87 11.78 12.20 20.39
C GLU A 87 12.28 10.97 19.63
N TYR A 88 11.38 10.20 19.00
CA TYR A 88 11.76 8.99 18.29
C TYR A 88 12.24 9.32 16.87
N ASP A 89 13.44 8.84 16.52
CA ASP A 89 13.99 8.97 15.16
C ASP A 89 13.35 7.94 14.23
N PHE A 90 12.25 8.32 13.58
CA PHE A 90 11.61 7.48 12.56
C PHE A 90 12.42 7.35 11.26
N ASP A 91 13.41 8.23 11.04
CA ASP A 91 14.21 8.22 9.81
C ASP A 91 15.28 7.13 9.82
N GLU A 92 15.55 6.52 10.99
CA GLU A 92 16.46 5.38 11.13
C GLU A 92 16.05 4.17 10.26
N PHE A 93 14.78 4.09 9.88
CA PHE A 93 14.22 3.02 9.05
C PHE A 93 14.23 3.35 7.56
N THR A 94 14.33 4.62 7.19
CA THR A 94 14.25 5.08 5.79
C THR A 94 15.46 4.60 4.97
N ASN A 95 16.61 4.40 5.61
CA ASN A 95 17.86 4.02 4.93
C ASN A 95 18.11 2.49 4.87
N LYS A 96 17.47 1.69 5.73
CA LYS A 96 17.76 0.23 5.82
C LYS A 96 17.09 -0.61 4.74
N ASP A 97 16.04 -0.09 4.11
CA ASP A 97 15.24 -0.85 3.14
C ASP A 97 15.77 -0.77 1.69
N TYR A 98 16.74 0.13 1.40
CA TYR A 98 17.35 0.27 0.06
C TYR A 98 18.61 -0.57 -0.15
N ASP A 99 19.28 -1.03 0.92
CA ASP A 99 20.55 -1.78 0.84
C ASP A 99 20.38 -3.31 0.68
N ASN A 100 19.14 -3.81 0.58
CA ASN A 100 18.83 -5.23 0.40
C ASN A 100 18.15 -5.51 -0.96
N ASP A 101 18.66 -4.90 -2.03
CA ASP A 101 18.33 -5.26 -3.42
C ASP A 101 19.51 -5.95 -4.11
#